data_AF-A0A377M2G0-F1
#
_entry.id   AF-A0A377M2G0-F1
#
_cell.length_a   1.000
_cell.length_b   1.000
_cell.length_c   1.000
_cell.angle_alpha   90.00
_cell.angle_beta   90.00
_cell.angle_gamma   90.00
#
_symmetry.space_group_name_H-M   'P 1'
#
loop_
_entity.id
_entity.type
_entity.pdbx_description
1 polymer ?
#
loop_
_entity_poly.entity_id
_entity_poly.type
_entity_poly.pdbx_seq_one_letter_code
_entity_poly.pdbx_strand_id
1 'polypeptide(L)'
;MWQAISHLLREQLGEGEIELRNELPGGEIHAAWHIRYSGRDLFVKCDERELLPIFTAEADQLELLSRSKTVTVPEVLAVGSDRDYSFLVMEYLPARPLDAHNAFILGQQIAAPASMERPAAVWSRL
;
A
#
# COMPACT_ATOMS: atom_id res chain seq x y z
N MET A 1 13.31 11.48 -4.11
CA MET A 1 12.28 10.64 -3.46
C MET A 1 12.76 10.06 -2.14
N TRP A 2 13.88 9.34 -2.14
CA TRP A 2 14.36 8.59 -0.96
C TRP A 2 14.58 9.42 0.30
N GLN A 3 15.03 10.67 0.18
CA GLN A 3 15.17 11.56 1.34
C GLN A 3 13.81 11.85 2.01
N ALA A 4 12.76 12.06 1.21
CA ALA A 4 11.40 12.26 1.73
C ALA A 4 10.86 10.98 2.39
N ILE A 5 11.11 9.81 1.77
CA ILE A 5 10.75 8.51 2.36
C ILE A 5 11.48 8.31 3.70
N SER A 6 12.80 8.52 3.77
CA SER A 6 13.56 8.38 5.01
C SER A 6 13.07 9.31 6.11
N HIS A 7 12.70 10.55 5.77
CA HIS A 7 12.13 11.50 6.72
C HIS A 7 10.81 10.98 7.31
N LEU A 8 9.87 10.56 6.44
CA LEU A 8 8.58 10.05 6.87
C LEU A 8 8.72 8.75 7.68
N LEU A 9 9.60 7.83 7.26
CA LEU A 9 9.87 6.60 8.01
C LEU A 9 10.47 6.89 9.39
N ARG A 10 11.30 7.93 9.51
CA ARG A 10 11.82 8.35 10.81
C ARG A 10 10.73 8.84 11.75
N GLU A 11 9.75 9.58 11.23
CA GLU A 11 8.60 10.04 12.02
C GLU A 11 7.71 8.87 12.48
N GLN A 12 7.55 7.85 11.63
CA GLN A 12 6.64 6.72 11.89
C GLN A 12 7.27 5.58 12.69
N LEU A 13 8.54 5.26 12.42
CA LEU A 13 9.25 4.09 12.96
C LEU A 13 10.41 4.45 13.88
N GLY A 14 10.76 5.73 13.99
CA GLY A 14 11.91 6.22 14.76
C GLY A 14 13.21 6.31 13.94
N GLU A 15 14.29 6.71 14.62
CA GLU A 15 15.63 6.83 14.02
C GLU A 15 16.04 5.57 13.26
N GLY A 16 16.54 5.75 12.05
CA GLY A 16 16.91 4.65 11.18
C GLY A 16 17.45 5.07 9.84
N GLU A 17 17.84 4.07 9.04
CA GLU A 17 18.40 4.26 7.72
C GLU A 17 17.89 3.20 6.74
N ILE A 18 17.89 3.56 5.45
CA ILE A 18 17.57 2.60 4.39
C ILE A 18 18.84 1.83 4.06
N GLU A 19 18.89 0.57 4.49
CA GLU A 19 20.01 -0.37 4.34
C GLU A 19 20.09 -0.98 2.94
N LEU A 20 18.93 -1.17 2.30
CA LEU A 20 18.80 -1.85 1.01
C LEU A 20 17.67 -1.25 0.18
N ARG A 21 17.86 -1.24 -1.14
CA ARG A 21 16.86 -0.83 -2.14
C ARG A 21 16.99 -1.73 -3.36
N ASN A 22 16.03 -2.62 -3.54
CA ASN A 22 15.93 -3.50 -4.69
C ASN A 22 14.70 -3.15 -5.49
N GLU A 23 14.88 -2.83 -6.76
CA GLU A 23 13.76 -2.68 -7.68
C GLU A 23 13.13 -4.05 -7.94
N LEU A 24 11.79 -4.11 -7.92
CA LEU A 24 11.05 -5.34 -8.09
C LEU A 24 10.59 -5.47 -9.55
N PRO A 25 10.81 -6.62 -10.21
CA PRO A 25 10.30 -6.86 -11.55
C PRO A 25 8.76 -6.95 -11.52
N GLY A 26 8.09 -6.46 -12.57
CA GLY A 26 6.64 -6.56 -12.72
C GLY A 26 5.84 -5.40 -12.12
N GLY A 27 6.48 -4.25 -11.83
CA GLY A 27 5.80 -2.97 -11.57
C GLY A 27 5.16 -2.39 -12.84
N GLU A 28 4.22 -3.11 -13.46
CA GLU A 28 3.71 -2.83 -14.81
C GLU A 28 2.89 -1.51 -14.89
N ILE A 29 2.47 -0.96 -13.75
CA ILE A 29 1.72 0.32 -13.67
C ILE A 29 2.55 1.42 -12.98
N HIS A 30 3.28 1.09 -11.91
CA HIS A 30 4.12 2.01 -11.15
C HIS A 30 5.44 1.32 -10.80
N ALA A 31 6.53 2.09 -10.70
CA ALA A 31 7.80 1.56 -10.22
C ALA A 31 7.65 1.03 -8.78
N ALA A 32 8.21 -0.16 -8.54
CA ALA A 32 8.03 -0.88 -7.29
C ALA A 32 9.39 -1.28 -6.69
N TRP A 33 9.53 -1.11 -5.38
CA TRP A 33 10.78 -1.37 -4.67
C TRP A 33 10.56 -2.18 -3.41
N HIS A 34 11.45 -3.12 -3.15
CA HIS A 34 11.67 -3.71 -1.83
C HIS A 34 12.82 -2.95 -1.16
N ILE A 35 12.54 -2.33 -0.02
CA ILE A 35 13.57 -1.65 0.78
C ILE A 35 13.70 -2.31 2.14
N ARG A 36 14.85 -2.14 2.78
CA ARG A 36 15.03 -2.45 4.20
C ARG A 36 15.36 -1.18 4.96
N TYR A 37 14.56 -0.86 5.97
CA TYR A 37 14.76 0.29 6.86
C TYR A 37 14.94 -0.20 8.30
N SER A 38 16.13 -0.06 8.85
CA SER A 38 16.47 -0.50 10.22
C SER A 38 15.98 -1.92 10.53
N GLY A 39 16.35 -2.87 9.68
CA GLY A 39 15.94 -4.28 9.77
C GLY A 39 14.48 -4.60 9.39
N ARG A 40 13.65 -3.62 9.03
CA ARG A 40 12.26 -3.83 8.58
C ARG A 40 12.17 -3.84 7.06
N ASP A 41 11.55 -4.86 6.50
CA ASP A 41 11.30 -4.97 5.06
C ASP A 41 10.02 -4.23 4.66
N LEU A 42 10.13 -3.29 3.73
CA LEU A 42 9.05 -2.42 3.27
C LEU A 42 8.90 -2.47 1.75
N PHE A 43 7.68 -2.28 1.28
CA PHE A 43 7.34 -2.14 -0.13
C PHE A 43 7.05 -0.68 -0.45
N VAL A 44 7.59 -0.18 -1.57
CA VAL A 44 7.37 1.18 -2.05
C VAL A 44 6.83 1.13 -3.46
N LYS A 45 5.68 1.77 -3.69
CA LYS A 45 5.25 2.17 -5.02
C LYS A 45 5.63 3.63 -5.24
N CYS A 46 6.10 3.97 -6.42
CA CYS A 46 6.34 5.36 -6.79
C CYS A 46 6.12 5.64 -8.27
N ASP A 47 5.81 6.90 -8.55
CA ASP A 47 5.62 7.41 -9.90
C ASP A 47 5.72 8.95 -9.91
N GLU A 48 5.38 9.58 -11.03
CA GLU A 48 5.24 11.02 -11.18
C GLU A 48 4.47 11.65 -10.01
N ARG A 49 4.89 12.85 -9.59
CA ARG A 49 4.29 13.58 -8.47
C ARG A 49 2.77 13.74 -8.60
N GLU A 50 2.28 13.94 -9.82
CA GLU A 50 0.89 14.16 -10.18
C GLU A 50 -0.01 12.99 -9.79
N LEU A 51 0.57 11.78 -9.63
CA LEU A 51 -0.16 10.59 -9.21
C LEU A 51 -0.31 10.46 -7.68
N LEU A 52 0.12 11.47 -6.90
CA LEU A 52 -0.13 11.50 -5.46
C LEU A 52 -1.60 11.21 -5.08
N PRO A 53 -2.62 11.77 -5.76
CA PRO A 53 -4.02 11.44 -5.44
C PRO A 53 -4.36 9.95 -5.63
N ILE A 54 -3.71 9.26 -6.57
CA ILE A 54 -3.89 7.82 -6.79
C ILE A 54 -3.31 7.05 -5.59
N PHE A 55 -2.10 7.40 -5.15
CA PHE A 55 -1.48 6.75 -3.98
C PHE A 55 -2.21 7.06 -2.67
N THR A 56 -2.75 8.27 -2.51
CA THR A 56 -3.62 8.60 -1.36
C THR A 56 -4.90 7.79 -1.39
N ALA A 57 -5.57 7.69 -2.53
CA ALA A 57 -6.77 6.87 -2.66
C ALA A 57 -6.50 5.38 -2.40
N GLU A 58 -5.35 4.87 -2.84
CA GLU A 58 -4.94 3.49 -2.54
C GLU A 58 -4.71 3.28 -1.04
N ALA A 59 -4.00 4.21 -0.37
CA ALA A 59 -3.79 4.16 1.07
C ALA A 59 -5.11 4.11 1.85
N ASP A 60 -6.08 4.97 1.50
CA ASP A 60 -7.40 5.03 2.12
C ASP A 60 -8.17 3.71 1.92
N GLN A 61 -8.06 3.10 0.74
CA GLN A 61 -8.69 1.80 0.44
C GLN A 61 -8.10 0.67 1.28
N LEU A 62 -6.77 0.63 1.43
CA LEU A 62 -6.10 -0.37 2.29
C LEU A 62 -6.50 -0.17 3.76
N GLU A 63 -6.56 1.07 4.23
CA GLU A 63 -7.01 1.35 5.60
C GLU A 63 -8.46 0.88 5.81
N LEU A 64 -9.36 1.17 4.87
CA LEU A 64 -10.75 0.71 4.93
C LEU A 64 -10.85 -0.82 4.95
N LEU A 65 -10.09 -1.51 4.09
CA LEU A 65 -10.05 -2.97 4.05
C LEU A 65 -9.51 -3.57 5.35
N SER A 66 -8.48 -2.98 5.95
CA SER A 66 -7.92 -3.45 7.23
C SER A 66 -8.97 -3.47 8.35
N ARG A 67 -9.91 -2.52 8.34
CA ARG A 67 -11.01 -2.42 9.32
C ARG A 67 -12.06 -3.50 9.13
N SER A 68 -12.25 -3.99 7.91
CA SER A 68 -13.23 -5.04 7.60
C SER A 68 -12.85 -6.41 8.17
N LYS A 69 -11.55 -6.64 8.45
CA LYS A 69 -10.97 -7.90 8.94
C LYS A 69 -11.31 -9.12 8.07
N THR A 70 -11.77 -8.92 6.83
CA THR A 70 -12.11 -10.01 5.90
C THR A 70 -10.88 -10.53 5.17
N VAL A 71 -9.90 -9.66 4.92
CA VAL A 71 -8.67 -9.98 4.20
C VAL A 71 -7.46 -9.33 4.88
N THR A 72 -6.33 -10.04 4.89
CA THR A 72 -5.06 -9.48 5.34
C THR A 72 -4.55 -8.50 4.28
N VAL A 73 -4.37 -7.25 4.67
CA VAL A 73 -3.79 -6.18 3.83
C VAL A 73 -2.49 -5.68 4.48
N PRO A 74 -1.51 -5.21 3.68
CA PRO A 74 -0.30 -4.61 4.23
C PRO A 74 -0.62 -3.33 5.00
N GLU A 75 0.06 -3.11 6.12
CA GLU A 75 -0.02 -1.84 6.85
C GLU A 75 0.59 -0.71 6.01
N VAL A 76 -0.16 0.39 5.86
CA VAL A 76 0.34 1.61 5.21
C VAL A 76 1.12 2.42 6.24
N LEU A 77 2.39 2.70 5.94
CA LEU A 77 3.28 3.46 6.82
C LEU A 77 3.35 4.93 6.42
N ALA A 78 3.37 5.23 5.13
CA ALA A 78 3.46 6.60 4.64
C ALA A 78 2.92 6.74 3.23
N VAL A 79 2.30 7.88 2.95
CA VAL A 79 2.01 8.36 1.60
C VAL A 79 2.55 9.77 1.47
N GLY A 80 3.17 10.10 0.35
CA GLY A 80 3.80 11.40 0.20
C GLY A 80 4.30 11.68 -1.20
N SER A 81 4.88 12.88 -1.35
CA SER A 81 5.58 13.27 -2.57
C SER A 81 6.77 14.13 -2.24
N ASP A 82 7.73 14.17 -3.15
CA ASP A 82 8.76 15.18 -3.18
C ASP A 82 8.62 16.06 -4.43
N ARG A 83 9.70 16.67 -4.92
CA ARG A 83 9.65 17.54 -6.10
C ARG A 83 9.14 16.82 -7.35
N ASP A 84 9.58 15.60 -7.58
CA ASP A 84 9.45 14.92 -8.88
C ASP A 84 8.61 13.63 -8.79
N TYR A 85 8.52 13.03 -7.59
CA TYR A 85 7.86 11.75 -7.38
C TYR A 85 6.77 11.80 -6.32
N SER A 86 5.74 10.98 -6.50
CA SER A 86 4.81 10.56 -5.46
C SER A 86 5.06 9.11 -5.10
N PHE A 87 4.68 8.71 -3.88
CA PHE A 87 4.95 7.37 -3.38
C PHE A 87 3.99 6.92 -2.29
N LEU A 88 3.86 5.59 -2.17
CA LEU A 88 3.17 4.86 -1.11
C LEU A 88 4.14 3.84 -0.50
N VAL A 89 4.30 3.89 0.82
CA VAL A 89 5.17 2.99 1.60
C VAL A 89 4.32 2.12 2.50
N MET A 90 4.51 0.81 2.43
CA MET A 90 3.72 -0.18 3.18
C MET A 90 4.57 -1.38 3.60
N GLU A 91 4.00 -2.24 4.44
CA GLU A 91 4.60 -3.52 4.82
C GLU A 91 4.96 -4.37 3.58
N TYR A 92 6.17 -4.94 3.56
CA TYR A 92 6.54 -5.91 2.53
C TYR A 92 5.99 -7.30 2.87
N LEU A 93 5.02 -7.77 2.09
CA LEU A 93 4.52 -9.13 2.18
C LEU A 93 5.35 -10.03 1.24
N PRO A 94 6.18 -10.96 1.77
CA PRO A 94 6.95 -11.85 0.91
C PRO A 94 6.00 -12.73 0.11
N ALA A 95 6.19 -12.78 -1.21
CA ALA A 95 5.42 -13.63 -2.08
C ALA A 95 5.54 -15.09 -1.61
N ARG A 96 4.46 -15.63 -1.04
CA ARG A 96 4.31 -17.06 -0.88
C ARG A 96 3.77 -17.61 -2.19
N PRO A 97 4.30 -18.72 -2.72
CA PRO A 97 3.66 -19.37 -3.86
C PRO A 97 2.19 -19.59 -3.50
N LEU A 98 1.31 -19.14 -4.39
CA LEU A 98 -0.13 -19.24 -4.24
C LEU A 98 -0.49 -20.73 -4.28
N ASP A 99 -0.58 -21.39 -3.12
CA ASP A 99 -1.18 -22.71 -3.08
C ASP A 99 -2.68 -22.57 -3.43
N ALA A 100 -3.24 -23.59 -4.08
CA ALA A 100 -4.63 -23.55 -4.56
C ALA A 100 -5.65 -23.31 -3.42
N HIS A 101 -5.24 -23.55 -2.16
CA HIS A 101 -6.05 -23.33 -0.97
C HIS A 101 -6.11 -21.85 -0.58
N ASN A 102 -4.99 -21.14 -0.60
CA ASN A 102 -4.88 -19.71 -0.34
C ASN A 102 -5.52 -18.88 -1.47
N ALA A 103 -5.43 -19.35 -2.73
CA ALA A 103 -6.16 -18.75 -3.85
C ALA A 103 -7.68 -18.84 -3.67
N PHE A 104 -8.16 -19.99 -3.18
CA PHE A 104 -9.57 -20.23 -2.90
C PHE A 104 -10.06 -19.41 -1.69
N ILE A 105 -9.29 -19.33 -0.61
CA ILE A 105 -9.61 -18.49 0.55
C ILE A 105 -9.59 -17.01 0.18
N LEU A 106 -8.60 -16.54 -0.59
CA LEU A 106 -8.58 -15.18 -1.13
C LEU A 106 -9.81 -14.93 -2.01
N GLY A 107 -10.15 -15.87 -2.89
CA GLY A 107 -11.37 -15.82 -3.70
C GLY A 107 -12.64 -15.74 -2.85
N GLN A 108 -12.72 -16.47 -1.75
CA GLN A 108 -13.84 -16.39 -0.79
C GLN A 108 -13.86 -15.07 0.00
N GLN A 109 -12.70 -14.52 0.37
CA GLN A 109 -12.61 -13.23 1.07
C GLN A 109 -12.98 -12.05 0.18
N ILE A 110 -12.66 -12.14 -1.12
CA ILE A 110 -13.05 -11.15 -2.14
C ILE A 110 -14.53 -11.33 -2.54
N ALA A 111 -15.01 -12.56 -2.64
CA ALA A 111 -16.39 -12.87 -3.05
C ALA A 111 -17.40 -12.84 -1.91
N ALA A 112 -16.95 -12.80 -0.65
CA ALA A 112 -17.83 -12.53 0.47
C ALA A 112 -18.38 -11.12 0.26
N PRO A 113 -19.71 -10.96 0.06
CA PRO A 113 -20.27 -9.63 0.00
C PRO A 113 -19.92 -8.97 1.32
N ALA A 114 -19.03 -7.97 1.28
CA ALA A 114 -19.05 -6.95 2.29
C ALA A 114 -20.52 -6.53 2.33
N SER A 115 -21.21 -6.85 3.43
CA SER A 115 -22.49 -6.28 3.76
C SER A 115 -22.24 -4.80 3.91
N MET A 116 -22.15 -4.14 2.76
CA MET A 116 -22.06 -2.72 2.60
C MET A 116 -23.44 -2.25 3.02
N GLU A 117 -23.56 -1.91 4.29
CA GLU A 117 -24.60 -1.02 4.76
C GLU A 117 -24.43 0.27 3.97
N ARG A 118 -25.15 0.34 2.85
CA ARG A 118 -25.25 1.51 1.99
C ARG A 118 -25.77 2.66 2.86
N PRO A 119 -25.07 3.79 3.01
CA PRO A 119 -25.73 5.02 3.42
C PRO A 119 -26.69 5.41 2.29
N ALA A 120 -27.97 5.16 2.49
CA ALA A 120 -29.04 5.58 1.59
C ALA A 120 -29.23 7.10 1.70
N ALA A 121 -28.38 7.92 1.06
CA ALA A 121 -28.65 9.36 0.91
C ALA A 121 -27.74 10.12 -0.09
N VAL A 122 -27.50 9.63 -1.32
CA VAL A 122 -26.96 10.54 -2.38
C VAL A 122 -27.46 10.13 -3.77
N TRP A 123 -28.77 10.13 -4.00
CA TRP A 123 -29.34 10.23 -5.35
C TRP A 123 -30.64 11.02 -5.28
N SER A 124 -30.51 12.33 -5.08
CA SER A 124 -31.57 13.29 -5.35
C SER A 124 -31.00 14.35 -6.28
N ARG A 125 -31.47 14.33 -7.53
CA ARG A 125 -31.33 15.33 -8.60
C ARG A 125 -30.13 15.18 -9.54
N LEU A 126 -30.34 14.39 -10.60
CA LEU A 126 -30.42 14.92 -11.97
C LEU A 126 -31.61 14.25 -12.67
#